data_AF-A0A943U013-F1
#
_entry.id   AF-A0A943U013-F1
#
_cell.length_a   1.000
_cell.length_b   1.000
_cell.length_c   1.000
_cell.angle_alpha   90.00
_cell.angle_beta   90.00
_cell.angle_gamma   90.00
#
_symmetry.space_group_name_H-M   'P 1'
#
loop_
_entity.id
_entity.type
_entity.pdbx_description
1 polymer ?
#
loop_
_entity_poly.entity_id
_entity_poly.type
_entity_poly.pdbx_seq_one_letter_code
_entity_poly.pdbx_strand_id
1 'polypeptide(L)'
;MNNDDELKNKQAEALEEVMSLGEAAERWKISPNTLKTWCSGSKRNYPKFECYECRKSGKYWLITRSGMERMAGPEPINEEQEK
;
A
#
# COMPACT_ATOMS: atom_id res chain seq x y z
N MET A 1 -2.62 -30.67 6.79
CA MET A 1 -2.91 -29.44 6.03
C MET A 1 -2.53 -29.72 4.59
N ASN A 2 -3.44 -29.54 3.65
CA ASN A 2 -3.18 -29.87 2.25
C ASN A 2 -2.35 -28.75 1.60
N ASN A 3 -1.48 -29.10 0.66
CA ASN A 3 -0.67 -28.14 -0.09
C ASN A 3 -1.52 -27.09 -0.83
N ASP A 4 -2.76 -27.44 -1.19
CA ASP A 4 -3.72 -26.51 -1.79
C ASP A 4 -4.23 -25.44 -0.82
N ASP A 5 -4.33 -25.75 0.48
CA ASP A 5 -4.77 -24.79 1.50
C ASP A 5 -3.68 -23.74 1.77
N GLU A 6 -2.40 -24.16 1.77
CA GLU A 6 -1.25 -23.26 1.91
C GLU A 6 -1.15 -22.30 0.72
N LEU A 7 -1.35 -22.79 -0.51
CA LEU A 7 -1.32 -21.96 -1.71
C LEU A 7 -2.43 -20.90 -1.69
N LYS A 8 -3.65 -21.29 -1.28
CA LYS A 8 -4.79 -20.36 -1.16
C LYS A 8 -4.53 -19.29 -0.11
N ASN A 9 -3.97 -19.65 1.05
CA ASN A 9 -3.62 -18.68 2.09
C ASN A 9 -2.59 -17.67 1.60
N LYS A 10 -1.54 -18.13 0.92
CA LYS A 10 -0.51 -17.25 0.35
C LYS A 10 -1.07 -16.27 -0.68
N GLN A 11 -2.03 -16.71 -1.49
CA GLN A 11 -2.73 -15.84 -2.44
C GLN A 11 -3.59 -14.79 -1.74
N ALA A 12 -4.29 -15.16 -0.67
CA ALA A 12 -5.06 -14.22 0.14
C ALA A 12 -4.16 -13.17 0.81
N GLU A 13 -3.06 -13.58 1.42
CA GLU A 13 -2.08 -12.67 2.02
C GLU A 13 -1.50 -11.70 0.99
N ALA A 14 -1.18 -12.17 -0.22
CA ALA A 14 -0.65 -11.31 -1.28
C ALA A 14 -1.62 -10.20 -1.70
N LEU A 15 -2.93 -10.40 -1.56
CA LEU A 15 -3.93 -9.37 -1.84
C LEU A 15 -4.05 -8.35 -0.70
N GLU A 16 -3.82 -8.76 0.56
CA GLU A 16 -3.83 -7.86 1.72
C GLU A 16 -2.57 -7.00 1.85
N GLU A 17 -1.46 -7.48 1.29
CA GLU A 17 -0.18 -6.79 1.26
C GLU A 17 -0.11 -5.67 0.21
N VAL A 18 -1.05 -5.64 -0.75
CA VAL A 18 -1.10 -4.65 -1.83
C VAL A 18 -2.42 -3.90 -1.79
N MET A 19 -2.35 -2.58 -1.85
CA MET A 19 -3.53 -1.72 -1.81
C MET A 19 -3.46 -0.60 -2.83
N SER A 20 -4.61 -0.03 -3.14
CA SER A 20 -4.74 1.16 -3.97
C SER A 20 -4.38 2.42 -3.19
N LEU A 21 -4.16 3.53 -3.92
CA LEU A 21 -3.95 4.84 -3.27
C LEU A 21 -5.15 5.30 -2.44
N GLY A 22 -6.38 4.84 -2.77
CA GLY A 22 -7.58 5.18 -2.01
C GLY A 22 -7.56 4.51 -0.64
N GLU A 23 -7.35 3.20 -0.63
CA GLU A 23 -7.26 2.42 0.62
C GLU A 23 -6.13 2.91 1.51
N ALA A 24 -4.95 3.15 0.93
CA ALA A 24 -3.82 3.70 1.68
C ALA A 24 -4.08 5.11 2.22
N ALA A 25 -4.81 5.94 1.47
CA ALA A 25 -5.18 7.27 1.91
C ALA A 25 -6.11 7.23 3.13
N GLU A 26 -7.04 6.28 3.17
CA GLU A 26 -7.97 6.09 4.29
C GLU A 26 -7.27 5.55 5.54
N ARG A 27 -6.35 4.59 5.36
CA ARG A 27 -5.58 3.95 6.43
C ARG A 27 -4.57 4.90 7.08
N TRP A 28 -3.75 5.60 6.28
CA TRP A 28 -2.73 6.54 6.79
C TRP A 28 -3.19 7.99 6.93
N LYS A 29 -4.43 8.32 6.56
CA LYS A 29 -4.96 9.70 6.51
C LYS A 29 -4.10 10.65 5.65
N ILE A 30 -3.49 10.11 4.59
CA ILE A 30 -2.65 10.87 3.64
C ILE A 30 -3.44 11.10 2.36
N SER A 31 -3.36 12.30 1.77
CA SER A 31 -4.10 12.57 0.52
C SER A 31 -3.65 11.64 -0.63
N PRO A 32 -4.57 11.14 -1.49
CA PRO A 32 -4.22 10.32 -2.64
C PRO A 32 -3.24 11.00 -3.60
N ASN A 33 -3.30 12.34 -3.72
CA ASN A 33 -2.39 13.12 -4.56
C ASN A 33 -0.95 13.11 -4.02
N THR A 34 -0.79 13.15 -2.69
CA THR A 34 0.51 13.00 -2.03
C THR A 34 1.09 11.63 -2.32
N LEU A 35 0.31 10.57 -2.12
CA LEU A 35 0.75 9.20 -2.40
C LEU A 35 1.09 8.98 -3.88
N LYS A 36 0.30 9.55 -4.79
CA LYS A 36 0.59 9.54 -6.23
C LYS A 36 1.94 10.20 -6.53
N THR A 37 2.22 11.34 -5.91
CA THR A 37 3.50 12.05 -6.06
C THR A 37 4.67 11.22 -5.53
N TRP A 38 4.45 10.45 -4.46
CA TRP A 38 5.46 9.53 -3.94
C TRP A 38 5.74 8.37 -4.89
N CYS A 39 4.72 7.89 -5.62
CA CYS A 39 4.86 6.83 -6.61
C CYS A 39 5.50 7.32 -7.92
N SER A 40 5.06 8.46 -8.47
CA SER A 40 5.55 8.97 -9.75
C SER A 40 6.80 9.84 -9.65
N GLY A 41 7.14 10.29 -8.45
CA GLY A 41 8.05 11.41 -8.26
C GLY A 41 7.44 12.74 -8.70
N SER A 42 8.22 13.80 -8.56
CA SER A 42 7.91 15.15 -9.03
C SER A 42 9.05 15.67 -9.91
N LYS A 43 8.87 16.82 -10.54
CA LYS A 43 9.89 17.45 -11.41
C LYS A 43 11.24 17.69 -10.70
N ARG A 44 11.24 17.75 -9.36
CA ARG A 44 12.44 18.02 -8.54
C ARG A 44 12.83 16.87 -7.61
N ASN A 45 11.92 15.92 -7.37
CA ASN A 45 12.13 14.83 -6.42
C ASN A 45 11.91 13.49 -7.10
N TYR A 46 12.83 12.56 -6.88
CA TYR A 46 12.65 11.17 -7.31
C TYR A 46 11.46 10.52 -6.59
N PRO A 47 10.87 9.47 -7.20
CA PRO A 47 9.90 8.62 -6.51
C PRO A 47 10.43 8.19 -5.14
N LYS A 48 9.56 8.23 -4.14
CA LYS A 48 9.90 7.80 -2.78
C LYS A 48 9.78 6.29 -2.62
N PHE A 49 8.87 5.68 -3.37
CA PHE A 49 8.69 4.24 -3.44
C PHE A 49 9.68 3.62 -4.42
N GLU A 50 10.17 2.44 -4.07
CA GLU A 50 11.00 1.63 -4.96
C GLU A 50 10.16 0.92 -6.02
N CYS A 51 10.82 0.40 -7.06
CA CYS A 51 10.14 -0.20 -8.22
C CYS A 51 9.33 -1.46 -7.88
N TYR A 52 9.65 -2.14 -6.77
CA TYR A 52 8.89 -3.30 -6.27
C TYR A 52 7.81 -2.91 -5.26
N GLU A 53 7.84 -1.68 -4.74
CA GLU A 53 6.89 -1.22 -3.71
C GLU A 53 5.67 -0.53 -4.32
N CYS A 54 5.80 0.01 -5.54
CA CYS A 54 4.70 0.63 -6.25
C CYS A 54 4.69 0.24 -7.72
N ARG A 55 3.49 0.06 -8.28
CA ARG A 55 3.31 -0.09 -9.73
C ARG A 55 2.05 0.56 -10.22
N LYS A 56 2.06 0.97 -11.49
CA LYS A 56 0.87 1.45 -12.17
C LYS A 56 0.12 0.26 -12.80
N SER A 57 -1.12 0.04 -12.39
CA SER A 57 -2.04 -0.97 -12.92
C SER A 57 -3.19 -0.28 -13.66
N GLY A 58 -3.00 -0.05 -14.96
CA GLY A 58 -3.94 0.73 -15.77
C GLY A 58 -4.10 2.16 -15.24
N LYS A 59 -5.31 2.50 -14.77
CA LYS A 59 -5.61 3.81 -14.17
C LYS A 59 -5.26 3.93 -12.69
N TYR A 60 -5.02 2.80 -12.01
CA TYR A 60 -4.73 2.76 -10.58
C TYR A 60 -3.24 2.66 -10.32
N TRP A 61 -2.82 3.19 -9.18
CA TRP A 61 -1.53 2.88 -8.58
C TRP A 61 -1.76 1.89 -7.45
N LEU A 62 -0.94 0.84 -7.44
CA LEU A 62 -0.88 -0.15 -6.40
C LEU A 62 0.40 0.07 -5.61
N ILE A 63 0.28 0.00 -4.30
CA ILE A 63 1.39 0.14 -3.36
C ILE A 63 1.36 -0.99 -2.36
N THR A 64 2.54 -1.39 -1.90
CA THR A 64 2.69 -2.40 -0.86
C THR A 64 2.48 -1.78 0.52
N ARG A 65 1.93 -2.55 1.46
CA ARG A 65 1.84 -2.21 2.88
C ARG A 65 3.22 -1.91 3.44
N SER A 66 4.20 -2.77 3.17
CA SER A 66 5.59 -2.61 3.59
C SER A 66 6.22 -1.30 3.10
N GLY A 67 5.98 -0.92 1.84
CA GLY A 67 6.42 0.37 1.32
C GLY A 67 5.77 1.54 2.06
N MET A 68 4.46 1.46 2.35
CA MET A 68 3.77 2.49 3.14
C MET A 68 4.34 2.60 4.55
N GLU A 69 4.60 1.48 5.22
CA GLU A 69 5.18 1.47 6.56
C GLU A 69 6.58 2.09 6.60
N ARG A 70 7.41 1.81 5.58
CA ARG A 70 8.73 2.43 5.43
C ARG A 70 8.65 3.94 5.21
N MET A 71 7.67 4.39 4.42
CA MET A 71 7.59 5.79 3.97
C MET A 71 6.78 6.70 4.90
N ALA A 72 5.67 6.22 5.43
CA ALA A 72 4.72 6.96 6.27
C ALA A 72 4.80 6.55 7.74
N GLY A 73 5.50 5.47 8.07
CA GLY A 73 5.48 4.86 9.39
C GLY A 73 4.39 3.78 9.53
N PRO A 74 4.36 3.08 10.68
CA PRO A 74 3.39 2.00 10.93
C PRO A 74 1.95 2.49 10.70
N GLU A 75 1.08 1.58 10.24
CA GLU A 75 -0.34 1.89 10.04
C GLU A 75 -0.93 2.44 11.35
N PRO A 76 -1.65 3.59 11.31
CA PRO A 76 -2.31 4.12 12.48
C PRO A 76 -3.29 3.09 13.04
N ILE A 77 -3.10 2.70 14.30
CA ILE A 77 -4.06 1.84 14.99
C ILE A 77 -5.30 2.70 15.21
N ASN A 78 -6.38 2.40 14.48
CA ASN A 78 -7.63 3.11 14.67
C ASN A 78 -8.24 2.64 16.00
N GLU A 79 -7.97 3.34 17.10
CA GLU A 79 -8.52 3.08 18.44
C GLU A 79 -10.05 3.31 18.54
N GLU A 80 -10.75 3.44 17.42
CA GLU A 80 -12.18 3.78 17.33
C GLU A 80 -13.14 2.56 17.35
N GLN A 81 -12.69 1.38 17.77
CA GLN A 81 -13.59 0.21 17.94
C GLN A 81 -13.98 -0.08 19.41
N GLU A 82 -13.75 0.84 20.36
CA GLU A 82 -14.14 0.64 21.78
C GLU A 82 -14.95 1.80 22.39
N LYS A 83 -15.91 2.36 21.65
CA LYS A 83 -16.94 3.25 22.23
C LYS A 83 -18.35 2.94 21.76
#